data_AF-A0A924IZX7-F1
#
_entry.id   AF-A0A924IZX7-F1
#
_cell.length_a   1.000
_cell.length_b   1.000
_cell.length_c   1.000
_cell.angle_alpha   90.00
_cell.angle_beta   90.00
_cell.angle_gamma   90.00
#
_symmetry.space_group_name_H-M   'P 1'
#
loop_
_entity.id
_entity.type
_entity.pdbx_description
1 polymer ?
#
loop_
_entity_poly.entity_id
_entity_poly.type
_entity_poly.pdbx_seq_one_letter_code
_entity_poly.pdbx_strand_id
1 'polypeptide(L)'
;MKIKIHLNTNQTKKQGHPLVISIYNGLSDRAYPFTGFYSSRENWDFEKEEPKFSHPNYSQIVHFILENRLKIYKMLSSGRKMSALQVQSMLFGNSESLYYFWQQRIVEMEESGKKSNANFYKTYLGVMKSYKSDILFEEINYAFLVKFKNHKLMTCNANGANVYLRTIRAIYNEAVKRGIYSPDSFVSPFNGIMEKATATK
;
A
#
# COMPACT_ATOMS: atom_id res chain seq x y z
N MET A 1 22.53 -4.84 2.37
CA MET A 1 21.11 -5.23 2.19
C MET A 1 21.05 -6.51 1.37
N LYS A 2 20.22 -7.48 1.77
CA LYS A 2 20.03 -8.75 1.07
C LYS A 2 18.53 -8.98 0.88
N ILE A 3 18.10 -9.28 -0.35
CA ILE A 3 16.69 -9.52 -0.68
C ILE A 3 16.62 -10.88 -1.37
N LYS A 4 15.72 -11.77 -0.92
CA LYS A 4 15.55 -13.12 -1.46
C LYS A 4 14.09 -13.39 -1.80
N ILE A 5 13.81 -13.83 -3.02
CA ILE A 5 12.52 -14.42 -3.40
C ILE A 5 12.68 -15.93 -3.31
N HIS A 6 11.86 -16.61 -2.50
CA HIS A 6 12.01 -18.05 -2.23
C HIS A 6 10.71 -18.68 -1.73
N LEU A 7 10.60 -19.99 -1.89
CA LEU A 7 9.49 -20.76 -1.34
C LEU A 7 9.72 -21.04 0.16
N ASN A 8 8.82 -20.58 1.03
CA ASN A 8 8.96 -20.79 2.47
C ASN A 8 8.41 -22.17 2.88
N THR A 9 9.29 -23.17 2.95
CA THR A 9 8.94 -24.55 3.31
C THR A 9 8.63 -24.77 4.79
N ASN A 10 8.89 -23.78 5.65
CA ASN A 10 8.59 -23.84 7.09
C ASN A 10 7.12 -23.52 7.38
N GLN A 11 6.39 -22.99 6.39
CA GLN A 11 4.96 -22.72 6.49
C GLN A 11 4.21 -23.49 5.41
N THR A 12 3.10 -24.13 5.80
CA THR A 12 2.23 -24.86 4.88
C THR A 12 0.79 -24.39 5.05
N LYS A 13 0.12 -24.09 3.94
CA LYS A 13 -1.30 -23.72 3.88
C LYS A 13 -2.05 -24.71 2.98
N LYS A 14 -3.38 -24.57 2.87
CA LYS A 14 -4.21 -25.42 2.00
C LYS A 14 -3.73 -25.42 0.54
N GLN A 15 -3.20 -24.29 0.05
CA GLN A 15 -2.69 -24.14 -1.32
C GLN A 15 -1.22 -24.59 -1.50
N GLY A 16 -0.52 -25.03 -0.45
CA GLY A 16 0.90 -25.38 -0.48
C GLY A 16 1.77 -24.45 0.35
N HIS A 17 3.06 -24.36 -0.02
CA HIS A 17 4.03 -23.47 0.62
C HIS A 17 3.95 -22.06 0.02
N PRO A 18 3.98 -21.00 0.83
CA PRO A 18 3.91 -19.63 0.32
C PRO A 18 5.23 -19.19 -0.31
N LEU A 19 5.14 -18.48 -1.43
CA LEU A 19 6.24 -17.72 -2.00
C LEU A 19 6.42 -16.42 -1.19
N VAL A 20 7.63 -16.13 -0.74
CA VAL A 20 7.92 -14.99 0.14
C VAL A 20 9.12 -14.20 -0.37
N ILE A 21 9.07 -12.88 -0.23
CA ILE A 21 10.24 -12.01 -0.41
C ILE A 21 10.79 -11.66 0.97
N SER A 22 11.98 -12.17 1.32
CA SER A 22 12.67 -11.82 2.55
C SER A 22 13.65 -10.68 2.32
N ILE A 23 13.47 -9.59 3.07
CA ILE A 23 14.30 -8.39 3.02
C ILE A 23 15.10 -8.31 4.32
N TYR A 24 16.43 -8.26 4.20
CA TYR A 24 17.36 -8.15 5.32
C TYR A 24 18.24 -6.91 5.17
N ASN A 25 18.11 -5.97 6.08
CA ASN A 25 18.89 -4.73 6.11
C ASN A 25 19.62 -4.56 7.45
N GLY A 26 20.42 -5.56 7.81
CA GLY A 26 21.10 -5.63 9.11
C GLY A 26 20.44 -6.65 10.04
N LEU A 27 20.76 -6.59 11.33
CA LEU A 27 20.32 -7.60 12.31
C LEU A 27 18.83 -7.45 12.66
N SER A 28 18.36 -6.23 12.87
CA SER A 28 16.99 -5.92 13.34
C SER A 28 16.04 -5.43 12.24
N ASP A 29 16.54 -4.76 11.19
CA ASP A 29 15.70 -4.23 10.11
C ASP A 29 15.41 -5.32 9.06
N ARG A 30 14.22 -5.90 9.15
CA ARG A 30 13.77 -7.03 8.31
C ARG A 30 12.30 -6.88 7.92
N ALA A 31 11.95 -7.34 6.73
CA ALA A 31 10.57 -7.42 6.26
C ALA A 31 10.35 -8.71 5.47
N TYR A 32 9.15 -9.27 5.56
CA TYR A 32 8.76 -10.54 4.92
C TYR A 32 7.42 -10.41 4.19
N PRO A 33 7.29 -9.51 3.21
CA PRO A 33 6.05 -9.34 2.46
C PRO A 33 5.57 -10.65 1.84
N PHE A 34 4.28 -10.89 2.02
CA PHE A 34 3.58 -12.02 1.44
C PHE A 34 3.21 -11.72 -0.02
N THR A 35 3.47 -12.68 -0.92
CA THR A 35 3.33 -12.47 -2.37
C THR A 35 1.97 -12.84 -2.94
N GLY A 36 1.12 -13.54 -2.17
CA GLY A 36 -0.13 -14.11 -2.67
C GLY A 36 0.01 -15.45 -3.40
N PHE A 37 1.23 -15.85 -3.77
CA PHE A 37 1.48 -17.09 -4.49
C PHE A 37 1.87 -18.25 -3.58
N TYR A 38 1.53 -19.46 -4.04
CA TYR A 38 1.83 -20.72 -3.38
C TYR A 38 2.33 -21.74 -4.41
N SER A 39 3.18 -22.66 -3.95
CA SER A 39 3.63 -23.83 -4.71
C SER A 39 3.81 -25.03 -3.80
N SER A 40 3.65 -26.23 -4.35
CA SER A 40 4.12 -27.45 -3.70
C SER A 40 5.63 -27.62 -3.94
N ARG A 41 6.28 -28.53 -3.20
CA ARG A 41 7.72 -28.81 -3.37
C ARG A 41 8.01 -29.46 -4.72
N GLU A 42 7.07 -30.26 -5.20
CA GLU A 42 7.18 -31.03 -6.45
C GLU A 42 7.15 -30.11 -7.66
N ASN A 43 6.40 -29.00 -7.59
CA ASN A 43 6.25 -28.01 -8.65
C ASN A 43 7.21 -26.81 -8.52
N TRP A 44 8.20 -26.86 -7.62
CA TRP A 44 9.20 -25.80 -7.43
C TRP A 44 10.61 -26.28 -7.77
N ASP A 45 11.39 -25.45 -8.44
CA ASP A 45 12.81 -25.65 -8.69
C ASP A 45 13.60 -24.82 -7.66
N PHE A 46 14.16 -25.51 -6.66
CA PHE A 46 14.90 -24.86 -5.56
C PHE A 46 16.27 -24.35 -5.97
N GLU A 47 16.85 -24.85 -7.06
CA GLU A 47 18.13 -24.35 -7.58
C GLU A 47 17.92 -23.00 -8.27
N LYS A 48 16.82 -22.86 -9.03
CA LYS A 48 16.46 -21.62 -9.73
C LYS A 48 15.62 -20.65 -8.89
N GLU A 49 15.03 -21.12 -7.81
CA GLU A 49 14.00 -20.44 -7.03
C GLU A 49 12.83 -19.96 -7.92
N GLU A 50 12.32 -20.89 -8.73
CA GLU A 50 11.27 -20.66 -9.74
C GLU A 50 10.26 -21.82 -9.78
N PRO A 51 9.02 -21.59 -10.23
CA PRO A 51 8.09 -22.68 -10.48
C PRO A 51 8.57 -23.54 -11.65
N LYS A 52 8.36 -24.86 -11.56
CA LYS A 52 8.52 -25.75 -12.71
C LYS A 52 7.44 -25.48 -13.75
N PHE A 53 7.69 -25.84 -15.00
CA PHE A 53 6.72 -25.68 -16.10
C PHE A 53 5.39 -26.41 -15.85
N SER A 54 5.40 -27.46 -15.02
CA SER A 54 4.20 -28.19 -14.59
C SER A 54 3.30 -27.42 -13.61
N HIS A 55 3.75 -26.29 -13.07
CA HIS A 55 3.00 -25.53 -12.08
C HIS A 55 1.74 -24.88 -12.71
N PRO A 56 0.54 -25.04 -12.12
CA PRO A 56 -0.71 -24.49 -12.70
C PRO A 56 -0.66 -22.98 -12.98
N ASN A 57 0.00 -22.23 -12.10
CA ASN A 57 0.20 -20.78 -12.21
C ASN A 57 1.61 -20.39 -12.71
N TYR A 58 2.29 -21.26 -13.47
CA TYR A 58 3.67 -21.05 -13.93
C TYR A 58 3.89 -19.63 -14.48
N SER A 59 3.12 -19.23 -15.50
CA SER A 59 3.30 -17.94 -16.18
C SER A 59 3.14 -16.74 -15.24
N GLN A 60 2.16 -16.78 -14.34
CA GLN A 60 1.90 -15.69 -13.38
C GLN A 60 3.03 -15.55 -12.37
N ILE A 61 3.49 -16.68 -11.82
CA ILE A 61 4.54 -16.70 -10.81
C ILE A 61 5.88 -16.30 -11.44
N VAL A 62 6.22 -16.82 -12.63
CA VAL A 62 7.45 -16.46 -13.34
C VAL A 62 7.45 -14.96 -13.66
N HIS A 63 6.35 -14.43 -14.19
CA HIS A 63 6.24 -12.99 -14.48
C HIS A 63 6.47 -12.15 -13.22
N PHE A 64 5.79 -12.48 -12.12
CA PHE A 64 5.97 -11.82 -10.82
C PHE A 64 7.43 -11.86 -10.34
N ILE A 65 8.09 -13.02 -10.43
CA ILE A 65 9.49 -13.18 -10.01
C ILE A 65 10.41 -12.31 -10.86
N LEU A 66 10.25 -12.31 -12.18
CA LEU A 66 11.09 -11.54 -13.10
C LEU A 66 10.95 -10.03 -12.88
N GLU A 67 9.73 -9.53 -12.75
CA GLU A 67 9.48 -8.11 -12.46
C GLU A 67 10.12 -7.68 -11.14
N ASN A 68 9.94 -8.48 -10.08
CA ASN A 68 10.51 -8.15 -8.77
C ASN A 68 12.03 -8.27 -8.77
N ARG A 69 12.63 -9.25 -9.46
CA ARG A 69 14.09 -9.35 -9.62
C ARG A 69 14.65 -8.11 -10.31
N LEU A 70 14.00 -7.61 -11.36
CA LEU A 70 14.41 -6.39 -12.04
C LEU A 70 14.31 -5.15 -11.13
N LYS A 71 13.22 -5.02 -10.36
CA LYS A 71 13.05 -3.95 -9.36
C LYS A 71 14.15 -4.00 -8.30
N ILE A 72 14.39 -5.19 -7.72
CA ILE A 72 15.45 -5.44 -6.73
C ILE A 72 16.82 -5.04 -7.29
N TYR A 73 17.14 -5.47 -8.50
CA TYR A 73 18.40 -5.15 -9.16
C TYR A 73 18.59 -3.63 -9.28
N LYS A 74 17.60 -2.92 -9.82
CA LYS A 74 17.65 -1.44 -9.94
C LYS A 74 17.85 -0.75 -8.59
N MET A 75 17.17 -1.22 -7.53
CA MET A 75 17.33 -0.67 -6.18
C MET A 75 18.74 -0.86 -5.63
N LEU A 76 19.28 -2.08 -5.73
CA LEU A 76 20.62 -2.41 -5.25
C LEU A 76 21.70 -1.63 -6.02
N SER A 77 21.55 -1.48 -7.34
CA SER A 77 22.47 -0.73 -8.18
C SER A 77 22.47 0.78 -7.91
N SER A 78 21.38 1.34 -7.36
CA SER A 78 21.30 2.78 -7.06
C SER A 78 22.21 3.23 -5.91
N GLY A 79 22.70 2.31 -5.07
CA GLY A 79 23.50 2.61 -3.89
C GLY A 79 22.76 3.37 -2.77
N ARG A 80 21.45 3.63 -2.93
CA ARG A 80 20.64 4.34 -1.96
C ARG A 80 20.47 3.51 -0.69
N LYS A 81 20.71 4.12 0.47
CA LYS A 81 20.35 3.53 1.77
C LYS A 81 18.83 3.58 1.93
N MET A 82 18.23 2.43 2.21
CA MET A 82 16.79 2.25 2.39
C MET A 82 16.54 1.30 3.57
N SER A 83 15.45 1.48 4.32
CA SER A 83 15.00 0.51 5.32
C SER A 83 14.30 -0.70 4.67
N ALA A 84 14.17 -1.81 5.39
CA ALA A 84 13.47 -2.99 4.86
C ALA A 84 12.01 -2.68 4.49
N LEU A 85 11.35 -1.80 5.26
CA LEU A 85 10.00 -1.33 4.96
C LEU A 85 9.95 -0.50 3.66
N GLN A 86 10.90 0.42 3.45
CA GLN A 86 10.97 1.20 2.21
C GLN A 86 11.20 0.31 0.98
N VAL A 87 12.03 -0.72 1.12
CA VAL A 87 12.23 -1.73 0.07
C VAL A 87 10.93 -2.46 -0.22
N GLN A 88 10.22 -2.91 0.82
CA GLN A 88 8.91 -3.55 0.67
C GLN A 88 7.92 -2.66 -0.08
N SER A 89 7.76 -1.40 0.34
CA SER A 89 6.83 -0.47 -0.30
C SER A 89 7.19 -0.19 -1.76
N MET A 90 8.47 -0.22 -2.14
CA MET A 90 8.87 -0.05 -3.55
C MET A 90 8.73 -1.34 -4.39
N LEU A 91 8.90 -2.53 -3.80
CA LEU A 91 8.75 -3.80 -4.54
C LEU A 91 7.29 -4.08 -4.85
N PHE A 92 6.45 -3.96 -3.84
CA PHE A 92 5.02 -4.22 -3.88
C PHE A 92 4.20 -2.95 -4.04
N GLY A 93 4.79 -1.93 -4.69
CA GLY A 93 4.18 -0.63 -4.96
C GLY A 93 2.66 -0.69 -4.93
N ASN A 94 2.09 0.12 -4.05
CA ASN A 94 0.67 0.47 -4.00
C ASN A 94 -0.31 -0.46 -3.26
N SER A 95 0.11 -1.64 -2.75
CA SER A 95 -0.80 -2.51 -2.00
C SER A 95 -0.88 -2.21 -0.49
N GLU A 96 -0.44 -1.02 -0.05
CA GLU A 96 -0.64 -0.63 1.34
C GLU A 96 -2.04 -0.05 1.51
N SER A 97 -2.78 -0.60 2.48
CA SER A 97 -4.08 -0.07 2.85
C SER A 97 -3.91 1.35 3.36
N LEU A 98 -4.59 2.30 2.70
CA LEU A 98 -4.63 3.69 3.14
C LEU A 98 -5.23 3.78 4.56
N TYR A 99 -6.16 2.89 4.91
CA TYR A 99 -6.75 2.85 6.24
C TYR A 99 -5.78 2.37 7.31
N TYR A 100 -4.92 1.41 6.99
CA TYR A 100 -3.88 0.99 7.92
C TYR A 100 -2.95 2.16 8.24
N PHE A 101 -2.44 2.85 7.20
CA PHE A 101 -1.59 4.02 7.40
C PHE A 101 -2.32 5.17 8.12
N TRP A 102 -3.59 5.42 7.79
CA TRP A 102 -4.40 6.42 8.48
C TRP A 102 -4.48 6.09 9.99
N GLN A 103 -4.72 4.83 10.35
CA GLN A 103 -4.76 4.42 11.75
C GLN A 103 -3.43 4.66 12.48
N GLN A 104 -2.29 4.36 11.84
CA GLN A 104 -0.97 4.69 12.39
C GLN A 104 -0.83 6.20 12.63
N ARG A 105 -1.28 7.04 11.68
CA ARG A 105 -1.25 8.49 11.83
C ARG A 105 -2.12 8.99 12.98
N ILE A 106 -3.25 8.35 13.26
CA ILE A 106 -4.08 8.69 14.43
C ILE A 106 -3.32 8.41 15.72
N VAL A 107 -2.71 7.22 15.85
CA VAL A 107 -1.92 6.84 17.04
C VAL A 107 -0.78 7.83 17.28
N GLU A 108 -0.01 8.18 16.24
CA GLU A 108 1.06 9.18 16.34
C GLU A 108 0.54 10.57 16.80
N MET A 109 -0.67 10.96 16.39
CA MET A 109 -1.27 12.22 16.85
C MET A 109 -1.68 12.15 18.33
N GLU A 110 -2.18 11.01 18.80
CA GLU A 110 -2.52 10.79 20.21
C GLU A 110 -1.27 10.84 21.09
N GLU A 111 -0.20 10.15 20.69
CA GLU A 111 1.09 10.12 21.39
C GLU A 111 1.76 11.49 21.45
N SER A 112 1.62 12.31 20.40
CA SER A 112 2.14 13.69 20.36
C SER A 112 1.25 14.70 21.09
N GLY A 113 0.21 14.25 21.81
CA GLY A 113 -0.69 15.12 22.58
C GLY A 113 -1.75 15.86 21.74
N LYS A 114 -1.83 15.63 20.43
CA LYS A 114 -2.78 16.26 19.50
C LYS A 114 -4.13 15.54 19.48
N LYS A 115 -4.71 15.29 20.66
CA LYS A 115 -5.91 14.46 20.86
C LYS A 115 -7.14 14.93 20.08
N SER A 116 -7.37 16.25 19.97
CA SER A 116 -8.49 16.79 19.19
C SER A 116 -8.36 16.45 17.70
N ASN A 117 -7.16 16.61 17.13
CA ASN A 117 -6.89 16.23 15.75
C ASN A 117 -7.02 14.72 15.56
N ALA A 118 -6.50 13.90 16.48
CA ALA A 118 -6.65 12.45 16.41
C ALA A 118 -8.12 12.03 16.36
N ASN A 119 -8.97 12.58 17.24
CA ASN A 119 -10.41 12.32 17.25
C ASN A 119 -11.07 12.73 15.93
N PHE A 120 -10.70 13.90 15.39
CA PHE A 120 -11.17 14.33 14.08
C PHE A 120 -10.80 13.32 13.00
N TYR A 121 -9.53 12.93 12.88
CA TYR A 121 -9.10 11.95 11.88
C TYR A 121 -9.77 10.58 12.07
N LYS A 122 -10.03 10.17 13.31
CA LYS A 122 -10.73 8.91 13.64
C LYS A 122 -12.18 8.90 13.16
N THR A 123 -12.93 9.99 13.39
CA THR A 123 -14.31 10.12 12.90
C THR A 123 -14.37 10.02 11.37
N TYR A 124 -13.46 10.70 10.68
CA TYR A 124 -13.46 10.73 9.21
C TYR A 124 -13.02 9.40 8.61
N LEU A 125 -12.11 8.67 9.26
CA LEU A 125 -11.77 7.30 8.90
C LEU A 125 -13.00 6.37 8.99
N GLY A 126 -13.79 6.49 10.06
CA GLY A 126 -15.03 5.71 10.21
C GLY A 126 -16.03 5.97 9.08
N VAL A 127 -16.16 7.22 8.65
CA VAL A 127 -17.03 7.61 7.54
C VAL A 127 -16.51 7.11 6.18
N MET A 128 -15.20 7.00 5.98
CA MET A 128 -14.65 6.41 4.76
C MET A 128 -14.84 4.89 4.75
N LYS A 129 -14.62 4.22 5.89
CA LYS A 129 -14.87 2.78 6.07
C LYS A 129 -16.32 2.38 5.84
N SER A 130 -17.29 3.24 6.19
CA SER A 130 -18.71 2.97 5.91
C SER A 130 -19.06 3.11 4.43
N TYR A 131 -18.30 3.90 3.66
CA TYR A 131 -18.44 4.01 2.21
C TYR A 131 -17.77 2.83 1.47
N LYS A 132 -16.55 2.46 1.88
CA LYS A 132 -15.81 1.31 1.36
C LYS A 132 -14.97 0.71 2.48
N SER A 133 -15.13 -0.59 2.74
CA SER A 133 -14.60 -1.27 3.92
C SER A 133 -13.07 -1.32 4.01
N ASP A 134 -12.39 -1.42 2.87
CA ASP A 134 -10.92 -1.30 2.75
C ASP A 134 -10.56 -0.57 1.46
N ILE A 135 -9.40 0.07 1.41
CA ILE A 135 -8.93 0.77 0.21
C ILE A 135 -7.40 0.86 0.18
N LEU A 136 -6.83 0.54 -0.97
CA LEU A 136 -5.41 0.69 -1.26
C LEU A 136 -5.07 2.12 -1.69
N PHE A 137 -3.81 2.53 -1.54
CA PHE A 137 -3.39 3.85 -2.02
C PHE A 137 -3.54 4.03 -3.54
N GLU A 138 -3.32 2.98 -4.35
CA GLU A 138 -3.55 3.01 -5.81
C GLU A 138 -5.01 3.27 -6.19
N GLU A 139 -5.95 2.82 -5.36
CA GLU A 139 -7.38 3.02 -5.62
C GLU A 139 -7.78 4.48 -5.43
N ILE A 140 -6.94 5.30 -4.79
CA ILE A 140 -7.15 6.75 -4.64
C ILE A 140 -6.75 7.46 -5.93
N ASN A 141 -7.61 7.31 -6.94
CA ASN A 141 -7.53 8.05 -8.20
C ASN A 141 -8.65 9.09 -8.31
N TYR A 142 -8.58 9.92 -9.36
CA TYR A 142 -9.57 10.98 -9.60
C TYR A 142 -11.01 10.44 -9.65
N ALA A 143 -11.22 9.30 -10.34
CA ALA A 143 -12.55 8.71 -10.48
C ALA A 143 -13.14 8.26 -9.13
N PHE A 144 -12.32 7.64 -8.26
CA PHE A 144 -12.72 7.29 -6.91
C PHE A 144 -13.10 8.54 -6.10
N LEU A 145 -12.27 9.58 -6.14
CA LEU A 145 -12.50 10.81 -5.38
C LEU A 145 -13.77 11.54 -5.84
N VAL A 146 -14.08 11.55 -7.14
CA VAL A 146 -15.34 12.11 -7.66
C VAL A 146 -16.55 11.34 -7.14
N LYS A 147 -16.51 10.00 -7.18
CA LYS A 147 -17.60 9.16 -6.67
C LYS A 147 -17.83 9.39 -5.17
N PHE A 148 -16.76 9.41 -4.39
CA PHE A 148 -16.85 9.67 -2.95
C PHE A 148 -17.37 11.08 -2.65
N LYS A 149 -16.90 12.10 -3.38
CA LYS A 149 -17.39 13.48 -3.29
C LYS A 149 -18.89 13.57 -3.53
N ASN A 150 -19.38 13.00 -4.65
CA ASN A 150 -20.79 13.05 -5.00
C ASN A 150 -21.66 12.34 -3.96
N HIS A 151 -21.20 11.21 -3.42
CA HIS A 151 -21.87 10.55 -2.30
C HIS A 151 -21.95 11.44 -1.05
N LYS A 152 -20.91 12.22 -0.74
CA LYS A 152 -20.94 13.16 0.40
C LYS A 152 -21.85 14.35 0.15
N LEU A 153 -21.89 14.89 -1.06
CA LEU A 153 -22.79 15.99 -1.44
C LEU A 153 -24.28 15.63 -1.30
N MET A 154 -24.65 14.35 -1.29
CA MET A 154 -26.02 13.91 -0.97
C MET A 154 -26.39 14.11 0.51
N THR A 155 -25.39 14.22 1.39
CA THR A 155 -25.56 14.24 2.86
C THR A 155 -25.04 15.52 3.52
N CYS A 156 -24.19 16.29 2.83
CA CYS A 156 -23.64 17.53 3.35
C CYS A 156 -23.38 18.57 2.25
N ASN A 157 -23.14 19.82 2.64
CA ASN A 157 -22.83 20.90 1.71
C ASN A 157 -21.41 20.77 1.10
N ALA A 158 -21.12 21.60 0.10
CA ALA A 158 -19.83 21.65 -0.59
C ALA A 158 -18.63 21.78 0.36
N ASN A 159 -18.76 22.62 1.39
CA ASN A 159 -17.73 22.81 2.40
C ASN A 159 -17.46 21.52 3.19
N GLY A 160 -18.53 20.82 3.60
CA GLY A 160 -18.44 19.52 4.28
C GLY A 160 -17.73 18.47 3.41
N ALA A 161 -18.14 18.32 2.15
CA ALA A 161 -17.49 17.41 1.21
C ALA A 161 -16.00 17.73 1.04
N ASN A 162 -15.65 19.02 0.91
CA ASN A 162 -14.27 19.48 0.82
C ASN A 162 -13.44 19.19 2.09
N VAL A 163 -14.06 19.13 3.29
CA VAL A 163 -13.35 18.71 4.50
C VAL A 163 -12.90 17.26 4.37
N TYR A 164 -13.78 16.33 3.95
CA TYR A 164 -13.40 14.94 3.76
C TYR A 164 -12.28 14.78 2.73
N LEU A 165 -12.38 15.46 1.58
CA LEU A 165 -11.36 15.41 0.54
C LEU A 165 -10.00 15.93 1.01
N ARG A 166 -9.98 17.01 1.82
CA ARG A 166 -8.75 17.54 2.43
C ARG A 166 -8.12 16.54 3.40
N THR A 167 -8.92 15.86 4.21
CA THR A 167 -8.42 14.85 5.15
C THR A 167 -7.79 13.67 4.42
N ILE A 168 -8.45 13.14 3.38
CA ILE A 168 -7.91 12.05 2.56
C ILE A 168 -6.60 12.49 1.88
N ARG A 169 -6.58 13.71 1.32
CA ARG A 169 -5.39 14.29 0.69
C ARG A 169 -4.23 14.40 1.67
N ALA A 170 -4.48 14.82 2.92
CA ALA A 170 -3.45 14.94 3.93
C ALA A 170 -2.80 13.58 4.25
N ILE A 171 -3.61 12.53 4.42
CA ILE A 171 -3.11 11.16 4.65
C ILE A 171 -2.33 10.65 3.44
N TYR A 172 -2.88 10.80 2.24
CA TYR A 172 -2.22 10.40 0.99
C TYR A 172 -0.86 11.10 0.81
N ASN A 173 -0.83 12.42 0.92
CA ASN A 173 0.41 13.19 0.75
C ASN A 173 1.44 12.88 1.84
N GLU A 174 1.02 12.60 3.07
CA GLU A 174 1.94 12.22 4.14
C GLU A 174 2.55 10.83 3.87
N ALA A 175 1.78 9.89 3.33
CA ALA A 175 2.29 8.59 2.90
C ALA A 175 3.35 8.75 1.79
N VAL A 176 3.08 9.63 0.81
CA VAL A 176 4.05 9.97 -0.24
C VAL A 176 5.33 10.58 0.33
N LYS A 177 5.19 11.57 1.23
CA LYS A 177 6.33 12.26 1.85
C LYS A 177 7.21 11.31 2.66
N ARG A 178 6.61 10.32 3.33
CA ARG A 178 7.33 9.30 4.12
C ARG A 178 7.88 8.16 3.27
N GLY A 179 7.59 8.13 1.97
CA GLY A 179 7.98 7.07 1.05
C GLY A 179 7.24 5.75 1.29
N ILE A 180 6.09 5.80 1.96
CA ILE A 180 5.20 4.66 2.22
C ILE A 180 4.39 4.34 0.96
N TYR A 181 4.06 5.35 0.17
CA TYR A 181 3.39 5.20 -1.11
C TYR A 181 4.12 6.02 -2.18
N SER A 182 4.27 5.45 -3.37
CA SER A 182 4.86 6.13 -4.52
C SER A 182 3.82 6.20 -5.63
N PRO A 183 3.26 7.38 -5.95
CA PRO A 183 2.30 7.51 -7.03
C PRO A 183 2.91 7.14 -8.38
N ASP A 184 2.15 6.49 -9.25
CA ASP A 184 2.60 6.16 -10.61
C ASP A 184 2.64 7.39 -11.53
N SER A 185 1.94 8.46 -11.16
CA SER A 185 1.85 9.72 -11.91
C SER A 185 2.36 10.90 -11.08
N PHE A 186 3.02 11.84 -11.76
CA PHE A 186 3.38 13.14 -11.17
C PHE A 186 2.17 14.04 -10.90
N VAL A 187 1.01 13.74 -11.49
CA VAL A 187 -0.22 14.52 -11.29
C VAL A 187 -0.97 13.99 -10.08
N SER A 188 -1.23 14.87 -9.11
CA SER A 188 -2.00 14.52 -7.91
C SER A 188 -3.46 14.20 -8.28
N PRO A 189 -4.03 13.09 -7.77
CA PRO A 189 -5.43 12.73 -8.04
C PRO A 189 -6.44 13.73 -7.44
N PHE A 190 -5.98 14.62 -6.55
CA PHE A 190 -6.78 15.66 -5.91
C PHE A 190 -6.83 16.98 -6.70
N ASN A 191 -6.16 17.07 -7.84
CA ASN A 191 -6.18 18.28 -8.64
C ASN A 191 -7.58 18.51 -9.23
N GLY A 192 -8.14 19.70 -9.02
CA GLY A 192 -9.46 20.08 -9.55
C GLY A 192 -10.65 19.38 -8.91
N ILE A 193 -10.48 18.67 -7.78
CA ILE A 193 -11.56 17.89 -7.17
C ILE A 193 -12.48 18.72 -6.25
N MET A 194 -11.96 19.81 -5.70
CA MET A 194 -12.63 20.60 -4.66
C MET A 194 -13.81 21.40 -5.23
N GLU A 195 -14.92 21.42 -4.51
CA GLU A 195 -16.07 22.26 -4.84
C GLU A 195 -15.82 23.73 -4.52
N LYS A 196 -16.46 24.63 -5.26
CA LYS A 196 -16.45 26.05 -4.94
C LYS A 196 -17.18 26.28 -3.62
N ALA A 197 -16.63 27.13 -2.76
CA ALA A 197 -17.27 27.47 -1.50
C ALA A 197 -18.63 28.11 -1.76
N THR A 198 -19.69 27.50 -1.24
CA THR A 198 -21.02 28.11 -1.17
C THR A 198 -21.15 28.84 0.16
N ALA A 199 -21.67 30.08 0.13
CA ALA A 199 -21.97 30.83 1.34
C ALA A 199 -22.93 30.05 2.24
N THR A 200 -22.64 30.01 3.54
CA THR A 200 -23.57 29.47 4.54
C THR A 200 -24.79 30.39 4.55
N LYS A 201 -25.95 29.87 4.18
CA LYS A 201 -27.24 30.55 4.41
C LYS A 201 -27.58 30.53 5.89
#